data_AF-A0A3M1FEJ6-F1
#
_entry.id   AF-A0A3M1FEJ6-F1
#
_cell.length_a   1.000
_cell.length_b   1.000
_cell.length_c   1.000
_cell.angle_alpha   90.00
_cell.angle_beta   90.00
_cell.angle_gamma   90.00
#
_symmetry.space_group_name_H-M   'P 1'
#
loop_
_entity.id
_entity.type
_entity.pdbx_description
1 polymer ?
#
loop_
_entity_poly.entity_id
_entity_poly.type
_entity_poly.pdbx_seq_one_letter_code
_entity_poly.pdbx_strand_id
1 'polypeptide(L)'
;MTGSIERDKQRFLDITRQKTRKRLKEAMKKGELIGKKDGKKVKVPYDYIELPRIRYGSPGQGGGDGVGQGDAEEGDVLADPQEGDEPGQAGNQPGEHLYEDFDLSEIAKELAKELELPRIEPKGKRLIYSTSEKLKTINTVGPPGRLHKKRTFKNALKRNLASRTHTGFVVPIRADKRYRTFKPEYIPEMNAVIFYMMDISGSMGEEQKLWSRTLEFWIDLWLSDNYKNLESRYIVHETHAWEVTREDFFYTRESGGTMISSVFKKQAEIMHNDYNPEEWNIYLIYCSDGDNWNDDDTRETFRIMDEHILPYVNMIGYAQTTSRYGSGNFLKELTKHYNLDDDPDSKILTTKIESHEDIMKAMKDLFGKGK
;
A
#
# COMPACT_ATOMS: atom_id res chain seq x y z
N MET A 1 -11.85 9.28 35.38
CA MET A 1 -12.42 8.00 34.89
C MET A 1 -12.39 7.95 33.35
N THR A 2 -11.23 8.16 32.70
CA THR A 2 -11.10 8.18 31.22
C THR A 2 -10.38 6.96 30.66
N GLY A 3 -9.69 6.19 31.51
CA GLY A 3 -8.86 5.07 31.06
C GLY A 3 -9.62 3.79 30.65
N SER A 4 -10.94 3.69 30.83
CA SER A 4 -11.71 2.52 30.37
C SER A 4 -12.08 2.66 28.89
N ILE A 5 -12.67 3.80 28.51
CA ILE A 5 -13.08 4.08 27.12
C ILE A 5 -11.87 4.08 26.19
N GLU A 6 -10.74 4.64 26.63
CA GLU A 6 -9.53 4.71 25.83
C GLU A 6 -8.87 3.32 25.66
N ARG A 7 -8.97 2.45 26.68
CA ARG A 7 -8.57 1.03 26.59
C ARG A 7 -9.49 0.22 25.70
N ASP A 8 -10.80 0.40 25.81
CA ASP A 8 -11.78 -0.30 24.98
C ASP A 8 -11.70 0.14 23.53
N LYS A 9 -11.44 1.42 23.27
CA LYS A 9 -11.14 1.93 21.92
C LYS A 9 -9.86 1.30 21.35
N GLN A 10 -8.79 1.21 22.13
CA GLN A 10 -7.56 0.52 21.68
C GLN A 10 -7.81 -0.96 21.41
N ARG A 11 -8.51 -1.65 22.31
CA ARG A 11 -8.88 -3.06 22.14
C ARG A 11 -9.74 -3.27 20.89
N PHE A 12 -10.71 -2.38 20.64
CA PHE A 12 -11.52 -2.40 19.43
C PHE A 12 -10.65 -2.22 18.19
N LEU A 13 -9.79 -1.19 18.15
CA LEU A 13 -8.86 -0.96 17.04
C LEU A 13 -7.95 -2.16 16.80
N ASP A 14 -7.48 -2.84 17.84
CA ASP A 14 -6.64 -4.03 17.71
C ASP A 14 -7.41 -5.23 17.15
N ILE A 15 -8.65 -5.45 17.57
CA ILE A 15 -9.54 -6.49 17.02
C ILE A 15 -9.88 -6.18 15.56
N THR A 16 -10.22 -4.93 15.26
CA THR A 16 -10.50 -4.47 13.89
C THR A 16 -9.28 -4.71 13.02
N ARG A 17 -8.08 -4.28 13.44
CA ARG A 17 -6.82 -4.55 12.74
C ARG A 17 -6.59 -6.04 12.49
N GLN A 18 -6.82 -6.91 13.46
CA GLN A 18 -6.65 -8.35 13.28
C GLN A 18 -7.63 -8.94 12.26
N LYS A 19 -8.89 -8.50 12.28
CA LYS A 19 -9.90 -8.93 11.31
C LYS A 19 -9.64 -8.34 9.92
N THR A 20 -9.25 -7.08 9.84
CA THR A 20 -8.83 -6.41 8.60
C THR A 20 -7.62 -7.11 8.00
N ARG A 21 -6.63 -7.54 8.79
CA ARG A 21 -5.51 -8.36 8.27
C ARG A 21 -5.99 -9.67 7.64
N LYS A 22 -6.89 -10.40 8.30
CA LYS A 22 -7.46 -11.63 7.74
C LYS A 22 -8.24 -11.37 6.46
N ARG A 23 -9.05 -10.31 6.43
CA ARG A 23 -9.81 -9.91 5.25
C ARG A 23 -8.98 -9.30 4.15
N LEU A 24 -7.89 -8.61 4.47
CA LEU A 24 -6.93 -8.14 3.48
C LEU A 24 -6.34 -9.35 2.79
N LYS A 25 -5.92 -10.39 3.53
CA LYS A 25 -5.47 -11.66 2.94
C LYS A 25 -6.55 -12.33 2.07
N GLU A 26 -7.81 -12.32 2.50
CA GLU A 26 -8.92 -12.92 1.73
C GLU A 26 -9.31 -12.10 0.48
N ALA A 27 -9.41 -10.78 0.60
CA ALA A 27 -9.68 -9.85 -0.49
C ALA A 27 -8.51 -9.80 -1.49
N MET A 28 -7.28 -9.92 -0.96
CA MET A 28 -6.08 -10.19 -1.74
C MET A 28 -6.28 -11.48 -2.51
N LYS A 29 -6.54 -12.62 -1.86
CA LYS A 29 -6.74 -13.94 -2.48
C LYS A 29 -7.79 -13.98 -3.59
N LYS A 30 -8.80 -13.10 -3.53
CA LYS A 30 -9.91 -13.06 -4.50
C LYS A 30 -9.69 -12.08 -5.67
N GLY A 31 -8.64 -11.24 -5.64
CA GLY A 31 -8.35 -10.28 -6.71
C GLY A 31 -9.38 -9.13 -6.86
N GLU A 32 -10.32 -8.99 -5.92
CA GLU A 32 -11.44 -8.02 -6.01
C GLU A 32 -11.01 -6.55 -5.86
N LEU A 33 -9.75 -6.31 -5.50
CA LEU A 33 -9.22 -4.98 -5.16
C LEU A 33 -8.85 -4.10 -6.37
N ILE A 34 -8.82 -4.67 -7.58
CA ILE A 34 -8.23 -4.04 -8.76
C ILE A 34 -9.16 -2.99 -9.42
N GLY A 35 -10.46 -3.00 -9.11
CA GLY A 35 -11.47 -2.24 -9.88
C GLY A 35 -12.04 -0.97 -9.25
N LYS A 36 -11.70 -0.58 -8.01
CA LYS A 36 -12.33 0.57 -7.33
C LYS A 36 -11.31 1.42 -6.59
N LYS A 37 -10.57 2.25 -7.32
CA LYS A 37 -9.71 3.28 -6.74
C LYS A 37 -10.27 4.66 -7.04
N ASP A 38 -11.02 5.21 -6.10
CA ASP A 38 -11.21 6.66 -6.02
C ASP A 38 -10.10 7.22 -5.11
N GLY A 39 -8.96 7.52 -5.74
CA GLY A 39 -7.88 8.36 -5.25
C GLY A 39 -7.03 7.83 -4.08
N LYS A 40 -7.62 7.40 -2.95
CA LYS A 40 -6.87 7.10 -1.70
C LYS A 40 -7.47 6.02 -0.81
N LYS A 41 -8.67 5.53 -1.13
CA LYS A 41 -9.45 4.66 -0.26
C LYS A 41 -9.86 3.38 -0.96
N VAL A 42 -9.73 2.26 -0.24
CA VAL A 42 -10.18 0.94 -0.69
C VAL A 42 -11.34 0.51 0.19
N LYS A 43 -12.45 0.13 -0.45
CA LYS A 43 -13.66 -0.35 0.23
C LYS A 43 -13.52 -1.84 0.52
N VAL A 44 -13.22 -2.19 1.77
CA VAL A 44 -13.20 -3.59 2.21
C VAL A 44 -14.53 -3.89 2.92
N PRO A 45 -15.31 -4.90 2.48
CA PRO A 45 -16.53 -5.27 3.19
C PRO A 45 -16.17 -5.83 4.58
N TYR A 46 -16.94 -5.49 5.62
CA TYR A 46 -16.80 -6.09 6.96
C TYR A 46 -18.13 -6.70 7.44
N ASP A 47 -18.07 -7.78 8.24
CA ASP A 47 -19.27 -8.33 8.88
C ASP A 47 -19.61 -7.46 10.08
N TYR A 48 -20.80 -6.86 10.05
CA TYR A 48 -21.38 -6.24 11.22
C TYR A 48 -22.39 -7.20 11.85
N ILE A 49 -22.40 -7.24 13.18
CA ILE A 49 -23.52 -7.85 13.92
C ILE A 49 -24.54 -6.74 14.08
N GLU A 50 -25.66 -6.81 13.36
CA GLU A 50 -26.78 -5.92 13.63
C GLU A 50 -27.26 -6.14 15.06
N LEU A 51 -27.14 -5.10 15.88
CA LEU A 51 -27.76 -5.11 17.20
C LEU A 51 -29.27 -5.24 17.02
N PRO A 52 -29.93 -6.18 17.73
CA PRO A 52 -31.37 -6.35 17.61
C PRO A 52 -32.06 -5.04 17.94
N ARG A 53 -32.84 -4.53 17.00
CA ARG A 53 -33.65 -3.33 17.20
C ARG A 53 -35.07 -3.76 17.55
N ILE A 54 -35.58 -3.25 18.66
CA ILE A 54 -37.01 -3.36 18.96
C ILE A 54 -37.73 -2.52 17.91
N ARG A 55 -38.54 -3.17 17.07
CA ARG A 55 -39.44 -2.51 16.14
C ARG A 55 -40.85 -2.60 16.71
N TYR A 56 -41.61 -1.51 16.62
CA TYR A 56 -43.05 -1.57 16.82
C TYR A 56 -43.66 -2.33 15.63
N GLY A 57 -44.48 -3.34 15.91
CA GLY A 57 -45.24 -4.03 14.87
C GLY A 57 -46.17 -3.05 14.16
N SER A 58 -46.31 -3.18 12.84
CA SER A 58 -47.35 -2.43 12.12
C SER A 58 -48.71 -3.06 12.43
N PRO A 59 -49.79 -2.28 12.59
CA PRO A 59 -51.12 -2.82 12.85
C PRO A 59 -51.50 -3.83 11.78
N GLY A 60 -51.77 -5.08 12.18
CA GLY A 60 -52.20 -6.15 11.27
C GLY A 60 -51.11 -7.07 10.72
N GLN A 61 -49.84 -6.93 11.11
CA GLN A 61 -48.79 -7.88 10.70
C GLN A 61 -48.02 -8.39 11.92
N GLY A 62 -48.57 -9.41 12.59
CA GLY A 62 -47.88 -10.34 13.49
C GLY A 62 -47.09 -9.72 14.65
N GLY A 63 -47.40 -8.49 15.03
CA GLY A 63 -46.74 -7.79 16.12
C GLY A 63 -47.50 -7.99 17.42
N GLY A 64 -47.31 -9.16 18.04
CA GLY A 64 -47.70 -9.50 19.40
C GLY A 64 -49.07 -9.00 19.84
N ASP A 65 -50.07 -9.86 19.83
CA ASP A 65 -51.31 -9.67 20.57
C ASP A 65 -50.98 -9.48 22.06
N GLY A 66 -50.72 -8.23 22.41
CA GLY A 66 -50.68 -7.80 23.79
C GLY A 66 -52.08 -8.02 24.32
N VAL A 67 -52.21 -8.93 25.30
CA VAL A 67 -53.40 -9.08 26.11
C VAL A 67 -53.74 -7.72 26.73
N GLY A 68 -54.63 -7.00 26.05
CA GLY A 68 -55.31 -5.84 26.58
C GLY A 68 -56.18 -6.29 27.75
N GLN A 69 -56.12 -5.53 28.83
CA GLN A 69 -56.87 -5.74 30.05
C GLN A 69 -58.38 -5.83 29.75
N GLY A 70 -58.88 -7.06 29.67
CA GLY A 70 -60.29 -7.40 29.41
C GLY A 70 -60.58 -8.83 29.89
N ASP A 71 -61.81 -9.08 30.31
CA ASP A 71 -62.26 -10.32 30.95
C ASP A 71 -62.33 -11.49 29.95
N ALA A 72 -61.22 -12.20 29.78
CA ALA A 72 -61.15 -13.47 29.06
C ALA A 72 -60.87 -14.61 30.06
N GLU A 73 -61.65 -15.69 30.00
CA GLU A 73 -61.48 -16.88 30.84
C GLU A 73 -60.69 -17.99 30.12
N GLU A 74 -60.09 -18.90 30.89
CA GLU A 74 -59.33 -20.05 30.36
C GLU A 74 -60.21 -20.94 29.47
N GLY A 75 -60.01 -20.85 28.15
CA GLY A 75 -60.68 -21.69 27.15
C GLY A 75 -61.23 -20.95 25.92
N ASP A 76 -61.22 -19.61 25.92
CA ASP A 76 -61.71 -18.83 24.78
C ASP A 76 -60.72 -18.89 23.59
N VAL A 77 -61.26 -19.28 22.43
CA VAL A 77 -60.49 -19.41 21.17
C VAL A 77 -60.43 -18.04 20.49
N LEU A 78 -59.27 -17.40 20.58
CA LEU A 78 -58.96 -16.15 19.90
C LEU A 78 -58.61 -16.43 18.43
N ALA A 79 -59.60 -16.22 17.55
CA ALA A 79 -59.54 -16.30 16.08
C ALA A 79 -59.40 -17.72 15.46
N ASP A 80 -60.08 -17.91 14.33
CA ASP A 80 -59.98 -19.12 13.50
C ASP A 80 -58.53 -19.35 13.06
N PRO A 81 -58.03 -20.59 13.08
CA PRO A 81 -56.67 -20.90 12.66
C PRO A 81 -56.59 -20.75 11.14
N GLN A 82 -56.14 -19.58 10.68
CA GLN A 82 -55.67 -19.43 9.32
C GLN A 82 -54.36 -20.22 9.20
N GLU A 83 -54.30 -21.06 8.17
CA GLU A 83 -53.26 -22.05 7.92
C GLU A 83 -51.84 -21.51 8.14
N GLY A 84 -51.06 -22.34 8.83
CA GLY A 84 -49.74 -22.02 9.33
C GLY A 84 -48.75 -21.54 8.28
N ASP A 85 -47.87 -20.68 8.78
CA ASP A 85 -46.63 -20.17 8.19
C ASP A 85 -45.94 -21.20 7.28
N GLU A 86 -45.85 -20.86 6.00
CA GLU A 86 -44.80 -21.37 5.14
C GLU A 86 -43.42 -21.00 5.74
N PRO A 87 -42.40 -21.87 5.61
CA PRO A 87 -41.04 -21.51 6.00
C PRO A 87 -40.61 -20.29 5.20
N GLY A 88 -40.42 -19.17 5.89
CA GLY A 88 -40.07 -17.89 5.26
C GLY A 88 -38.94 -18.06 4.25
N GLN A 89 -39.21 -17.67 3.00
CA GLN A 89 -38.21 -17.60 1.95
C GLN A 89 -37.03 -16.76 2.44
N ALA A 90 -35.82 -17.32 2.31
CA ALA A 90 -34.58 -16.57 2.48
C ALA A 90 -34.65 -15.32 1.59
N GLY A 91 -34.45 -14.14 2.18
CA GLY A 91 -34.56 -12.88 1.46
C GLY A 91 -33.61 -12.82 0.26
N ASN A 92 -34.15 -12.48 -0.92
CA ASN A 92 -33.39 -12.30 -2.17
C ASN A 92 -32.65 -10.95 -2.26
N GLN A 93 -32.50 -10.23 -1.14
CA GLN A 93 -31.76 -8.98 -1.12
C GLN A 93 -30.27 -9.29 -0.84
N PRO A 94 -29.33 -8.80 -1.68
CA PRO A 94 -27.92 -8.87 -1.35
C PRO A 94 -27.71 -8.25 0.03
N GLY A 95 -27.01 -8.95 0.93
CA GLY A 95 -26.71 -8.43 2.25
C GLY A 95 -26.08 -7.04 2.14
N GLU A 96 -26.57 -6.07 2.91
CA GLU A 96 -25.95 -4.75 2.99
C GLU A 96 -24.58 -4.89 3.67
N HIS A 97 -23.55 -5.10 2.87
CA HIS A 97 -22.18 -5.02 3.35
C HIS A 97 -21.85 -3.55 3.59
N LEU A 98 -21.69 -3.18 4.87
CA LEU A 98 -21.07 -1.92 5.21
C LEU A 98 -19.63 -1.93 4.70
N TYR A 99 -19.28 -0.91 3.92
CA TYR A 99 -17.94 -0.68 3.42
C TYR A 99 -17.26 0.32 4.36
N GLU A 100 -16.09 -0.04 4.88
CA GLU A 100 -15.23 0.93 5.57
C GLU A 100 -14.17 1.44 4.58
N ASP A 101 -13.95 2.75 4.60
CA ASP A 101 -12.93 3.39 3.79
C ASP A 101 -11.58 3.23 4.49
N PHE A 102 -10.72 2.34 3.98
CA PHE A 102 -9.35 2.24 4.49
C PHE A 102 -8.40 3.12 3.69
N ASP A 103 -7.52 3.83 4.41
CA ASP A 103 -6.40 4.54 3.80
C ASP A 103 -5.36 3.53 3.30
N LEU A 104 -5.02 3.63 2.01
CA LEU A 104 -4.02 2.81 1.34
C LEU A 104 -2.68 2.74 2.10
N SER A 105 -2.27 3.84 2.74
CA SER A 105 -1.02 3.87 3.52
C SER A 105 -1.04 3.00 4.78
N GLU A 106 -2.19 2.80 5.42
CA GLU A 106 -2.26 1.92 6.60
C GLU A 106 -2.15 0.46 6.19
N ILE A 107 -2.76 0.10 5.06
CA ILE A 107 -2.63 -1.21 4.42
C ILE A 107 -1.17 -1.49 4.07
N ALA A 108 -0.48 -0.54 3.43
CA ALA A 108 0.93 -0.67 3.05
C ALA A 108 1.85 -0.97 4.25
N LYS A 109 1.64 -0.26 5.36
CA LYS A 109 2.43 -0.44 6.60
C LYS A 109 2.20 -1.79 7.25
N GLU A 110 0.95 -2.24 7.28
CA GLU A 110 0.59 -3.54 7.84
C GLU A 110 1.15 -4.67 6.97
N LEU A 111 1.08 -4.53 5.64
CA LEU A 111 1.69 -5.45 4.67
C LEU A 111 3.20 -5.54 4.85
N ALA A 112 3.89 -4.39 4.94
CA ALA A 112 5.35 -4.33 5.14
C ALA A 112 5.78 -5.03 6.43
N LYS A 113 5.01 -4.83 7.51
CA LYS A 113 5.27 -5.44 8.80
C LYS A 113 5.06 -6.96 8.76
N GLU A 114 4.04 -7.42 8.06
CA GLU A 114 3.73 -8.84 7.93
C GLU A 114 4.76 -9.59 7.07
N LEU A 115 5.22 -8.97 5.99
CA LEU A 115 6.21 -9.55 5.09
C LEU A 115 7.66 -9.35 5.58
N GLU A 116 7.84 -8.72 6.74
CA GLU A 116 9.14 -8.36 7.33
C GLU A 116 10.04 -7.62 6.33
N LEU A 117 9.44 -6.78 5.50
CA LEU A 117 10.18 -6.13 4.43
C LEU A 117 11.15 -5.11 5.03
N PRO A 118 12.45 -5.24 4.75
CA PRO A 118 13.45 -4.28 5.18
C PRO A 118 13.18 -2.90 4.58
N ARG A 119 13.64 -1.87 5.29
CA ARG A 119 13.65 -0.52 4.73
C ARG A 119 14.71 -0.47 3.65
N ILE A 120 14.29 -0.10 2.44
CA ILE A 120 15.20 0.01 1.31
C ILE A 120 16.28 1.06 1.60
N GLU A 121 17.53 0.72 1.32
CA GLU A 121 18.66 1.64 1.48
C GLU A 121 18.68 2.62 0.31
N PRO A 122 18.47 3.92 0.54
CA PRO A 122 18.46 4.87 -0.54
C PRO A 122 19.88 5.20 -1.01
N LYS A 123 20.11 5.18 -2.33
CA LYS A 123 21.23 5.85 -2.98
C LYS A 123 20.90 7.34 -3.19
N GLY A 124 21.97 8.13 -3.22
CA GLY A 124 21.92 9.58 -3.44
C GLY A 124 21.89 10.37 -2.12
N LYS A 125 22.64 11.48 -2.07
CA LYS A 125 22.66 12.41 -0.93
C LYS A 125 22.00 13.73 -1.32
N ARG A 126 20.85 13.71 -1.98
CA ARG A 126 20.12 14.95 -2.20
C ARG A 126 19.35 15.31 -0.94
N LEU A 127 19.99 16.12 -0.09
CA LEU A 127 19.40 16.71 1.11
C LEU A 127 18.37 17.76 0.68
N ILE A 128 17.18 17.33 0.26
CA ILE A 128 16.07 18.24 0.01
C ILE A 128 15.52 18.72 1.35
N TYR A 129 15.17 20.02 1.42
CA TYR A 129 14.69 20.64 2.65
C TYR A 129 13.26 20.22 2.96
N SER A 130 13.09 19.26 3.87
CA SER A 130 11.80 19.04 4.51
C SER A 130 11.65 19.99 5.72
N THR A 131 10.69 20.90 5.70
CA THR A 131 10.34 21.67 6.90
C THR A 131 9.58 20.76 7.85
N SER A 132 10.23 20.33 8.94
CA SER A 132 9.54 19.62 10.01
C SER A 132 8.43 20.50 10.60
N GLU A 133 7.20 19.99 10.65
CA GLU A 133 6.07 20.66 11.30
C GLU A 133 6.22 20.78 12.83
N LYS A 134 7.21 20.09 13.42
CA LYS A 134 7.40 20.09 14.88
C LYS A 134 8.24 21.28 15.32
N LEU A 135 7.64 22.14 16.16
CA LEU A 135 8.28 23.27 16.84
C LEU A 135 9.30 22.78 17.91
N LYS A 136 10.49 22.37 17.45
CA LYS A 136 11.57 21.82 18.30
C LYS A 136 12.56 22.88 18.80
N THR A 137 12.85 23.93 18.04
CA THR A 137 13.94 24.89 18.35
C THR A 137 13.44 26.15 19.03
N ILE A 138 14.34 26.84 19.74
CA ILE A 138 14.02 28.03 20.51
C ILE A 138 14.92 29.18 20.09
N ASN A 139 14.32 30.26 19.63
CA ASN A 139 14.98 31.50 19.24
C ASN A 139 14.65 32.64 20.20
N THR A 140 15.46 33.69 20.19
CA THR A 140 15.25 34.90 21.02
C THR A 140 14.20 35.84 20.43
N VAL A 141 13.94 35.73 19.13
CA VAL A 141 12.98 36.57 18.38
C VAL A 141 11.96 35.68 17.68
N GLY A 142 10.69 36.08 17.71
CA GLY A 142 9.62 35.37 17.02
C GLY A 142 8.22 35.94 17.31
N PRO A 143 7.18 35.41 16.66
CA PRO A 143 5.80 35.87 16.84
C PRO A 143 5.29 35.61 18.27
N PRO A 144 4.46 36.49 18.85
CA PRO A 144 3.95 36.36 20.22
C PRO A 144 3.22 35.04 20.49
N GLY A 145 2.51 34.49 19.50
CA GLY A 145 1.81 33.21 19.60
C GLY A 145 2.74 32.00 19.83
N ARG A 146 4.04 32.11 19.53
CA ARG A 146 5.02 31.03 19.71
C ARG A 146 5.88 31.21 20.96
N LEU A 147 5.52 32.12 21.87
CA LEU A 147 6.30 32.39 23.08
C LEU A 147 6.34 31.16 24.02
N HIS A 148 7.54 30.70 24.32
CA HIS A 148 7.76 29.66 25.31
C HIS A 148 7.74 30.27 26.73
N LYS A 149 6.55 30.35 27.33
CA LYS A 149 6.30 30.99 28.65
C LYS A 149 7.26 30.51 29.75
N LYS A 150 7.39 29.19 29.98
CA LYS A 150 8.26 28.63 31.05
C LYS A 150 9.73 29.04 30.92
N ARG A 151 10.32 28.94 29.72
CA ARG A 151 11.73 29.30 29.48
C ARG A 151 11.95 30.80 29.52
N THR A 152 11.00 31.59 29.02
CA THR A 152 11.03 33.05 29.11
C THR A 152 11.06 33.51 30.56
N PHE A 153 10.18 32.95 31.39
CA PHE A 153 10.14 33.26 32.82
C PHE A 153 11.41 32.80 33.55
N LYS A 154 11.94 31.61 33.22
CA LYS A 154 13.20 31.11 33.78
C LYS A 154 14.38 32.04 33.50
N ASN A 155 14.47 32.60 32.29
CA ASN A 155 15.52 33.58 31.96
C ASN A 155 15.34 34.90 32.70
N ALA A 156 14.11 35.40 32.81
CA ALA A 156 13.81 36.60 33.58
C ALA A 156 14.17 36.44 35.06
N LEU A 157 13.88 35.27 35.65
CA LEU A 157 14.26 34.96 37.02
C LEU A 157 15.77 34.89 37.19
N LYS A 158 16.49 34.23 36.26
CA LYS A 158 17.96 34.19 36.27
C LYS A 158 18.57 35.59 36.23
N ARG A 159 18.03 36.48 35.39
CA ARG A 159 18.46 37.88 35.30
C ARG A 159 18.24 38.63 36.62
N ASN A 160 17.05 38.52 37.21
CA ASN A 160 16.74 39.18 38.50
C ASN A 160 17.61 38.66 39.66
N LEU A 161 17.92 37.36 39.66
CA LEU A 161 18.85 36.77 40.63
C LEU A 161 20.28 37.31 40.42
N ALA A 162 20.74 37.39 39.18
CA ALA A 162 22.08 37.91 38.85
C ALA A 162 22.23 39.41 39.16
N SER A 163 21.18 40.21 38.92
CA SER A 163 21.20 41.66 39.19
C SER A 163 20.99 42.01 40.67
N ARG A 164 20.74 41.03 41.54
CA ARG A 164 20.43 41.19 42.98
C ARG A 164 19.29 42.16 43.27
N THR A 165 18.50 42.50 42.26
CA THR A 165 17.36 43.41 42.35
C THR A 165 16.14 42.54 42.66
N HIS A 166 16.03 42.13 43.92
CA HIS A 166 14.97 41.22 44.36
C HIS A 166 13.69 42.00 44.71
N THR A 167 13.08 42.61 43.68
CA THR A 167 11.69 43.03 43.76
C THR A 167 10.86 41.78 43.51
N GLY A 168 10.02 41.32 44.44
CA GLY A 168 9.30 40.02 44.38
C GLY A 168 8.46 39.72 43.12
N PHE A 169 8.48 40.60 42.11
CA PHE A 169 7.86 40.42 40.80
C PHE A 169 8.92 40.22 39.71
N VAL A 170 8.78 39.13 38.94
CA VAL A 170 9.64 38.83 37.78
C VAL A 170 8.93 39.27 36.51
N VAL A 171 9.32 40.42 35.95
CA VAL A 171 8.82 40.91 34.67
C VAL A 171 9.79 40.52 33.54
N PRO A 172 9.39 39.69 32.56
CA PRO A 172 10.24 39.35 31.43
C PRO A 172 10.43 40.54 30.49
N ILE A 173 11.69 40.88 30.19
CA ILE A 173 12.03 41.90 29.18
C ILE A 173 12.24 41.24 27.81
N ARG A 174 12.38 42.04 26.73
CA ARG A 174 12.59 41.53 25.37
C ARG A 174 13.74 40.51 25.28
N ALA A 175 14.85 40.73 25.98
CA ALA A 175 16.01 39.83 25.99
C ALA A 175 15.73 38.45 26.63
N ASP A 176 14.74 38.37 27.53
CA ASP A 176 14.37 37.13 28.22
C ASP A 176 13.45 36.25 27.37
N LYS A 177 12.76 36.85 26.38
CA LYS A 177 11.78 36.16 25.55
C LYS A 177 12.44 35.06 24.73
N ARG A 178 11.76 33.92 24.69
CA ARG A 178 12.15 32.74 23.93
C ARG A 178 10.95 32.24 23.17
N TYR A 179 11.12 32.04 21.88
CA TYR A 179 10.06 31.68 20.93
C TYR A 179 10.35 30.30 20.34
N ARG A 180 9.33 29.49 20.19
CA ARG A 180 9.44 28.22 19.49
C ARG A 180 9.51 28.49 17.99
N THR A 181 10.48 27.91 17.32
CA THR A 181 10.71 28.05 15.88
C THR A 181 10.88 26.67 15.28
N PHE A 182 10.49 26.52 14.01
CA PHE A 182 10.79 25.32 13.24
C PHE A 182 12.29 25.27 12.99
N LYS A 183 12.88 24.10 13.17
CA LYS A 183 14.20 23.84 12.61
C LYS A 183 13.95 23.05 11.33
N PRO A 184 14.41 23.52 10.16
CA PRO A 184 14.47 22.63 9.01
C PRO A 184 15.35 21.44 9.44
N GLU A 185 14.76 20.26 9.44
CA GLU A 185 15.45 19.02 9.75
C GLU A 185 15.76 18.39 8.40
N TYR A 186 17.03 18.10 8.15
CA TYR A 186 17.45 17.50 6.90
C TYR A 186 16.98 16.05 6.90
N ILE A 187 15.79 15.81 6.37
CA ILE A 187 15.36 14.48 6.00
C ILE A 187 15.76 14.36 4.53
N PRO A 188 16.69 13.47 4.16
CA PRO A 188 16.97 13.25 2.76
C PRO A 188 15.69 12.75 2.10
N GLU A 189 15.14 13.53 1.16
CA GLU A 189 14.05 13.07 0.31
C GLU A 189 14.70 12.41 -0.90
N MET A 190 14.54 11.09 -0.94
CA MET A 190 15.20 10.23 -1.91
C MET A 190 14.23 10.02 -3.06
N ASN A 191 14.66 10.35 -4.28
CA ASN A 191 13.87 10.11 -5.47
C ASN A 191 14.04 8.65 -5.89
N ALA A 192 12.94 8.01 -6.24
CA ALA A 192 12.95 6.66 -6.76
C ALA A 192 12.08 6.62 -8.02
N VAL A 193 12.54 5.89 -9.02
CA VAL A 193 11.75 5.54 -10.20
C VAL A 193 11.61 4.02 -10.24
N ILE A 194 10.39 3.57 -10.48
CA ILE A 194 10.11 2.16 -10.75
C ILE A 194 9.59 2.00 -12.18
N PHE A 195 10.24 1.10 -12.92
CA PHE A 195 9.79 0.66 -14.23
C PHE A 195 9.03 -0.64 -14.08
N TYR A 196 7.72 -0.59 -14.31
CA TYR A 196 6.88 -1.76 -14.44
C TYR A 196 6.84 -2.19 -15.89
N MET A 197 7.34 -3.39 -16.15
CA MET A 197 7.42 -3.98 -17.47
C MET A 197 6.54 -5.24 -17.48
N MET A 198 5.59 -5.30 -18.41
CA MET A 198 4.69 -6.44 -18.52
C MET A 198 4.55 -6.90 -19.96
N ASP A 199 4.57 -8.21 -20.11
CA ASP A 199 4.26 -8.90 -21.33
C ASP A 199 2.73 -9.02 -21.50
N ILE A 200 2.22 -8.54 -22.62
CA ILE A 200 0.79 -8.57 -22.96
C ILE A 200 0.48 -9.55 -24.11
N SER A 201 1.48 -10.33 -24.52
CA SER A 201 1.38 -11.32 -25.59
C SER A 201 0.27 -12.35 -25.36
N GLY A 202 -0.02 -13.10 -26.43
CA GLY A 202 -1.04 -14.16 -26.42
C GLY A 202 -0.68 -15.38 -25.57
N SER A 203 0.58 -15.58 -25.17
CA SER A 203 1.00 -16.71 -24.33
C SER A 203 0.62 -16.50 -22.85
N MET A 204 0.48 -15.23 -22.44
CA MET A 204 -0.04 -14.86 -21.14
C MET A 204 -1.57 -14.81 -21.14
N GLY A 205 -2.21 -15.76 -20.44
CA GLY A 205 -3.65 -15.75 -20.22
C GLY A 205 -4.12 -14.67 -19.24
N GLU A 206 -5.44 -14.50 -19.14
CA GLU A 206 -6.09 -13.55 -18.22
C GLU A 206 -5.69 -13.76 -16.75
N GLU A 207 -5.54 -15.01 -16.30
CA GLU A 207 -5.11 -15.31 -14.92
C GLU A 207 -3.68 -14.82 -14.64
N GLN A 208 -2.74 -15.06 -15.56
CA GLN A 208 -1.35 -14.64 -15.41
C GLN A 208 -1.21 -13.11 -15.43
N LYS A 209 -1.98 -12.44 -16.29
CA LYS A 209 -2.06 -10.97 -16.34
C LYS A 209 -2.65 -10.41 -15.05
N LEU A 210 -3.68 -11.06 -14.50
CA LEU A 210 -4.27 -10.68 -13.23
C LEU A 210 -3.26 -10.78 -12.08
N TRP A 211 -2.47 -11.86 -12.01
CA TRP A 211 -1.43 -12.00 -10.98
C TRP A 211 -0.34 -10.96 -11.13
N SER A 212 0.10 -10.67 -12.35
CA SER A 212 1.12 -9.66 -12.65
C SER A 212 0.67 -8.25 -12.22
N ARG A 213 -0.55 -7.86 -12.59
CA ARG A 213 -1.20 -6.59 -12.18
C ARG A 213 -1.39 -6.51 -10.67
N THR A 214 -1.74 -7.63 -10.03
CA THR A 214 -1.89 -7.68 -8.57
C THR A 214 -0.55 -7.49 -7.87
N LEU A 215 0.51 -8.18 -8.32
CA LEU A 215 1.85 -8.02 -7.77
C LEU A 215 2.31 -6.57 -7.89
N GLU A 216 2.21 -5.98 -9.08
CA GLU A 216 2.54 -4.58 -9.33
C GLU A 216 1.79 -3.64 -8.38
N PHE A 217 0.47 -3.82 -8.23
CA PHE A 217 -0.34 -3.00 -7.33
C PHE A 217 0.21 -3.00 -5.90
N TRP A 218 0.62 -4.16 -5.39
CA TRP A 218 1.17 -4.28 -4.04
C TRP A 218 2.55 -3.63 -3.92
N ILE A 219 3.38 -3.75 -4.96
CA ILE A 219 4.69 -3.11 -5.00
C ILE A 219 4.53 -1.58 -5.05
N ASP A 220 3.63 -1.06 -5.89
CA ASP A 220 3.35 0.38 -6.00
C ASP A 220 2.85 0.93 -4.67
N LEU A 221 1.96 0.20 -4.01
CA LEU A 221 1.42 0.57 -2.71
C LEU A 221 2.50 0.59 -1.62
N TRP A 222 3.37 -0.41 -1.60
CA TRP A 222 4.45 -0.51 -0.62
C TRP A 222 5.54 0.54 -0.84
N LEU A 223 5.97 0.75 -2.09
CA LEU A 223 6.98 1.76 -2.43
C LEU A 223 6.46 3.18 -2.19
N SER A 224 5.19 3.45 -2.48
CA SER A 224 4.57 4.76 -2.23
C SER A 224 4.51 5.12 -0.74
N ASP A 225 4.53 4.13 0.17
CA ASP A 225 4.63 4.39 1.61
C ASP A 225 6.07 4.63 2.07
N ASN A 226 7.06 4.01 1.40
CA ASN A 226 8.47 4.15 1.72
C ASN A 226 9.13 5.40 1.12
N TYR A 227 8.73 5.78 -0.09
CA TYR A 227 9.27 6.93 -0.82
C TYR A 227 8.21 8.02 -0.98
N LYS A 228 8.57 9.25 -0.61
CA LYS A 228 7.69 10.41 -0.82
C LYS A 228 7.65 10.86 -2.28
N ASN A 229 8.78 10.71 -3.00
CA ASN A 229 8.95 11.08 -4.40
C ASN A 229 9.22 9.81 -5.20
N LEU A 230 8.17 9.00 -5.39
CA LEU A 230 8.18 7.83 -6.25
C LEU A 230 7.57 8.20 -7.60
N GLU A 231 8.26 7.90 -8.68
CA GLU A 231 7.74 7.97 -10.04
C GLU A 231 7.56 6.54 -10.58
N SER A 232 6.35 6.22 -11.06
CA SER A 232 6.02 4.91 -11.63
C SER A 232 5.86 5.05 -13.13
N ARG A 233 6.67 4.31 -13.90
CA ARG A 233 6.64 4.25 -15.37
C ARG A 233 6.19 2.87 -15.82
N TYR A 234 5.23 2.81 -16.73
CA TYR A 234 4.60 1.56 -17.16
C TYR A 234 4.96 1.30 -18.63
N ILE A 235 5.58 0.16 -18.89
CA ILE A 235 5.99 -0.27 -20.23
C ILE A 235 5.34 -1.62 -20.50
N VAL A 236 4.65 -1.73 -21.61
CA VAL A 236 4.12 -3.01 -22.09
C VAL A 236 4.83 -3.40 -23.38
N HIS A 237 4.91 -4.69 -23.64
CA HIS A 237 5.48 -5.16 -24.89
C HIS A 237 4.74 -6.37 -25.45
N GLU A 238 4.82 -6.46 -26.79
CA GLU A 238 4.51 -7.63 -27.59
C GLU A 238 5.77 -7.91 -28.43
N THR A 239 5.69 -7.63 -29.74
CA THR A 239 6.84 -7.54 -30.65
C THR A 239 7.58 -6.20 -30.53
N HIS A 240 6.86 -5.15 -30.14
CA HIS A 240 7.39 -3.82 -29.89
C HIS A 240 7.00 -3.38 -28.47
N ALA A 241 7.81 -2.51 -27.85
CA ALA A 241 7.54 -1.98 -26.53
C ALA A 241 7.20 -0.49 -26.58
N TRP A 242 6.23 -0.08 -25.76
CA TRP A 242 5.84 1.32 -25.62
C TRP A 242 5.43 1.65 -24.18
N GLU A 243 5.49 2.93 -23.84
CA GLU A 243 5.06 3.43 -22.54
C GLU A 243 3.54 3.62 -22.54
N VAL A 244 2.89 3.21 -21.46
CA VAL A 244 1.45 3.35 -21.26
C VAL A 244 1.15 4.11 -19.97
N THR A 245 -0.08 4.63 -19.88
CA THR A 245 -0.56 5.17 -18.61
C THR A 245 -0.86 4.04 -17.63
N ARG A 246 -0.95 4.39 -16.35
CA ARG A 246 -1.37 3.45 -15.30
C ARG A 246 -2.70 2.79 -15.64
N GLU A 247 -3.68 3.55 -16.13
CA GLU A 247 -5.01 3.02 -16.45
C GLU A 247 -4.95 2.04 -17.62
N ASP A 248 -4.25 2.40 -18.70
CA ASP A 248 -4.13 1.56 -19.88
C ASP A 248 -3.43 0.23 -19.56
N PHE A 249 -2.45 0.23 -18.66
CA PHE A 249 -1.77 -0.97 -18.20
C PHE A 249 -2.73 -2.04 -17.63
N PHE A 250 -3.79 -1.63 -16.92
CA PHE A 250 -4.78 -2.56 -16.35
C PHE A 250 -5.83 -3.05 -17.36
N TYR A 251 -6.07 -2.31 -18.46
CA TYR A 251 -7.16 -2.61 -19.39
C TYR A 251 -6.71 -3.02 -20.80
N THR A 252 -5.41 -3.00 -21.08
CA THR A 252 -4.84 -3.40 -22.38
C THR A 252 -5.15 -4.88 -22.69
N ARG A 253 -5.50 -5.15 -23.96
CA ARG A 253 -5.91 -6.46 -24.48
C ARG A 253 -4.80 -7.13 -25.29
N GLU A 254 -4.95 -8.44 -25.44
CA GLU A 254 -4.06 -9.37 -26.16
C GLU A 254 -3.79 -9.00 -27.61
N SER A 255 -2.52 -9.09 -28.01
CA SER A 255 -2.11 -9.13 -29.41
C SER A 255 -0.70 -9.74 -29.55
N GLY A 256 -0.52 -10.63 -30.52
CA GLY A 256 0.81 -10.97 -31.07
C GLY A 256 1.75 -11.85 -30.24
N GLY A 257 3.00 -11.92 -30.72
CA GLY A 257 4.11 -12.68 -30.14
C GLY A 257 5.02 -11.85 -29.24
N THR A 258 5.99 -12.52 -28.59
CA THR A 258 6.77 -11.97 -27.48
C THR A 258 8.22 -11.69 -27.88
N MET A 259 8.65 -10.44 -27.82
CA MET A 259 10.03 -10.02 -28.01
C MET A 259 10.53 -9.29 -26.76
N ILE A 260 11.29 -10.00 -25.92
CA ILE A 260 11.75 -9.48 -24.63
C ILE A 260 12.78 -8.37 -24.81
N SER A 261 13.65 -8.44 -25.82
CA SER A 261 14.66 -7.38 -26.03
C SER A 261 14.02 -6.01 -26.27
N SER A 262 12.81 -5.96 -26.82
CA SER A 262 12.10 -4.71 -27.11
C SER A 262 11.80 -3.90 -25.85
N VAL A 263 11.41 -4.57 -24.75
CA VAL A 263 11.06 -3.89 -23.50
C VAL A 263 12.29 -3.32 -22.80
N PHE A 264 13.39 -4.08 -22.80
CA PHE A 264 14.65 -3.62 -22.23
C PHE A 264 15.29 -2.48 -23.04
N LYS A 265 15.15 -2.47 -24.38
CA LYS A 265 15.54 -1.32 -25.21
C LYS A 265 14.76 -0.07 -24.84
N LYS A 266 13.43 -0.19 -24.72
CA LYS A 266 12.59 0.96 -24.39
C LYS A 266 12.85 1.49 -22.98
N GLN A 267 13.06 0.58 -22.02
CA GLN A 267 13.42 0.93 -20.66
C GLN A 267 14.76 1.66 -20.60
N ALA A 268 15.80 1.16 -21.30
CA ALA A 268 17.11 1.80 -21.34
C ALA A 268 17.03 3.20 -21.98
N GLU A 269 16.23 3.36 -23.03
CA GLU A 269 15.98 4.66 -23.68
C GLU A 269 15.39 5.68 -22.69
N ILE A 270 14.29 5.32 -22.01
CA ILE A 270 13.64 6.21 -21.03
C ILE A 270 14.60 6.49 -19.86
N MET A 271 15.32 5.46 -19.40
CA MET A 271 16.26 5.60 -18.30
C MET A 271 17.37 6.60 -18.60
N HIS A 272 17.99 6.53 -19.78
CA HIS A 272 19.09 7.43 -20.16
C HIS A 272 18.63 8.86 -20.48
N ASN A 273 17.39 9.04 -20.95
CA ASN A 273 16.87 10.35 -21.32
C ASN A 273 16.32 11.12 -20.10
N ASP A 274 15.61 10.45 -19.20
CA ASP A 274 14.80 11.10 -18.17
C ASP A 274 15.47 11.09 -16.79
N TYR A 275 16.40 10.16 -16.51
CA TYR A 275 16.90 9.92 -15.15
C TYR A 275 18.43 9.90 -15.05
N ASN A 276 18.95 10.55 -14.01
CA ASN A 276 20.36 10.46 -13.63
C ASN A 276 20.55 9.33 -12.59
N PRO A 277 21.30 8.26 -12.89
CA PRO A 277 21.56 7.13 -11.98
C PRO A 277 22.23 7.50 -10.65
N GLU A 278 22.91 8.65 -10.57
CA GLU A 278 23.53 9.11 -9.31
C GLU A 278 22.52 9.75 -8.35
N GLU A 279 21.39 10.26 -8.89
CA GLU A 279 20.38 10.99 -8.12
C GLU A 279 19.12 10.16 -7.82
N TRP A 280 18.81 9.19 -8.69
CA TRP A 280 17.59 8.40 -8.63
C TRP A 280 17.88 6.95 -8.26
N ASN A 281 17.07 6.39 -7.36
CA ASN A 281 17.03 4.94 -7.13
C ASN A 281 16.18 4.30 -8.22
N ILE A 282 16.75 3.39 -8.99
CA ILE A 282 16.09 2.81 -10.15
C ILE A 282 15.77 1.34 -9.86
N TYR A 283 14.48 1.02 -9.85
CA TYR A 283 13.95 -0.33 -9.68
C TYR A 283 13.26 -0.80 -10.95
N LEU A 284 13.53 -2.02 -11.38
CA LEU A 284 12.88 -2.63 -12.52
C LEU A 284 12.09 -3.84 -12.03
N ILE A 285 10.82 -3.94 -12.42
CA ILE A 285 10.00 -5.13 -12.20
C ILE A 285 9.53 -5.60 -13.58
N TYR A 286 9.91 -6.80 -13.96
CA TYR A 286 9.49 -7.43 -15.20
C TYR A 286 8.64 -8.66 -14.93
N CYS A 287 7.43 -8.68 -15.48
CA CYS A 287 6.50 -9.82 -15.40
C CYS A 287 6.29 -10.39 -16.81
N SER A 288 6.61 -11.67 -17.00
CA SER A 288 6.37 -12.41 -18.24
C SER A 288 6.20 -13.91 -17.94
N ASP A 289 5.64 -14.67 -18.89
CA ASP A 289 5.65 -16.14 -18.83
C ASP A 289 7.01 -16.76 -19.22
N GLY A 290 7.95 -15.91 -19.67
CA GLY A 290 9.32 -16.26 -20.03
C GLY A 290 9.44 -16.94 -21.39
N ASP A 291 8.39 -16.89 -22.21
CA ASP A 291 8.44 -17.33 -23.60
C ASP A 291 9.11 -16.25 -24.46
N ASN A 292 10.01 -16.66 -25.34
CA ASN A 292 10.72 -15.74 -26.20
C ASN A 292 10.71 -16.23 -27.64
N TRP A 293 10.61 -15.30 -28.59
CA TRP A 293 10.45 -15.65 -30.00
C TRP A 293 11.62 -16.47 -30.56
N ASN A 294 12.86 -16.07 -30.26
CA ASN A 294 14.09 -16.71 -30.75
C ASN A 294 15.26 -16.56 -29.77
N ASP A 295 16.24 -17.48 -29.81
CA ASP A 295 17.48 -17.42 -29.01
C ASP A 295 18.32 -16.14 -29.26
N ASP A 296 18.23 -15.56 -30.45
CA ASP A 296 18.90 -14.29 -30.79
C ASP A 296 18.38 -13.12 -29.94
N ASP A 297 17.08 -13.14 -29.61
CA ASP A 297 16.46 -12.10 -28.79
C ASP A 297 16.91 -12.18 -27.33
N THR A 298 17.09 -13.40 -26.80
CA THR A 298 17.64 -13.59 -25.46
C THR A 298 19.08 -13.05 -25.38
N ARG A 299 19.91 -13.31 -26.39
CA ARG A 299 21.30 -12.79 -26.42
C ARG A 299 21.35 -11.26 -26.48
N GLU A 300 20.50 -10.66 -27.30
CA GLU A 300 20.37 -9.20 -27.37
C GLU A 300 19.90 -8.62 -26.04
N THR A 301 18.96 -9.28 -25.36
CA THR A 301 18.47 -8.88 -24.04
C THR A 301 19.60 -8.84 -23.01
N PHE A 302 20.42 -9.90 -22.93
CA PHE A 302 21.55 -9.93 -22.00
C PHE A 302 22.57 -8.84 -22.30
N ARG A 303 22.89 -8.59 -23.58
CA ARG A 303 23.79 -7.49 -23.96
C ARG A 303 23.28 -6.15 -23.45
N ILE A 304 21.99 -5.85 -23.64
CA ILE A 304 21.41 -4.59 -23.19
C ILE A 304 21.41 -4.50 -21.67
N MET A 305 21.08 -5.60 -20.98
CA MET A 305 21.08 -5.64 -19.52
C MET A 305 22.47 -5.35 -18.96
N ASP A 306 23.51 -5.98 -19.50
CA ASP A 306 24.90 -5.80 -19.06
C ASP A 306 25.45 -4.40 -19.36
N GLU A 307 25.25 -3.91 -20.58
CA GLU A 307 25.86 -2.66 -21.04
C GLU A 307 25.12 -1.42 -20.53
N HIS A 308 23.78 -1.47 -20.49
CA HIS A 308 22.95 -0.29 -20.32
C HIS A 308 22.12 -0.26 -19.03
N ILE A 309 21.91 -1.38 -18.34
CA ILE A 309 20.94 -1.45 -17.23
C ILE A 309 21.65 -1.75 -15.90
N LEU A 310 22.30 -2.90 -15.79
CA LEU A 310 22.93 -3.39 -14.55
C LEU A 310 23.89 -2.42 -13.85
N PRO A 311 24.70 -1.61 -14.56
CA PRO A 311 25.57 -0.63 -13.92
C PRO A 311 24.79 0.44 -13.13
N TYR A 312 23.61 0.83 -13.62
CA TYR A 312 22.88 2.01 -13.16
C TYR A 312 21.72 1.68 -12.22
N VAL A 313 21.21 0.46 -12.25
CA VAL A 313 20.05 0.06 -11.45
C VAL A 313 20.41 -0.39 -10.04
N ASN A 314 19.45 -0.24 -9.12
CA ASN A 314 19.54 -0.77 -7.77
C ASN A 314 19.14 -2.23 -7.75
N MET A 315 18.03 -2.56 -8.41
CA MET A 315 17.42 -3.88 -8.39
C MET A 315 16.68 -4.16 -9.70
N ILE A 316 16.80 -5.39 -10.18
CA ILE A 316 15.97 -5.95 -11.25
C ILE A 316 15.20 -7.12 -10.65
N GLY A 317 13.89 -6.98 -10.54
CA GLY A 317 12.98 -8.06 -10.18
C GLY A 317 12.39 -8.70 -11.43
N TYR A 318 12.57 -10.00 -11.60
CA TYR A 318 11.92 -10.77 -12.65
C TYR A 318 10.93 -11.77 -12.03
N ALA A 319 9.65 -11.64 -12.39
CA ALA A 319 8.58 -12.51 -11.95
C ALA A 319 8.09 -13.33 -13.15
N GLN A 320 8.39 -14.63 -13.12
CA GLN A 320 7.90 -15.55 -14.15
C GLN A 320 6.53 -16.11 -13.76
N THR A 321 5.51 -15.89 -14.59
CA THR A 321 4.20 -16.54 -14.42
C THR A 321 4.19 -17.90 -15.09
N THR A 322 3.64 -18.91 -14.42
CA THR A 322 3.49 -20.24 -15.01
C THR A 322 2.12 -20.39 -15.64
N SER A 323 2.08 -20.80 -16.91
CA SER A 323 0.83 -21.16 -17.60
C SER A 323 0.59 -22.66 -17.55
N ARG A 324 -0.67 -23.07 -17.77
CA ARG A 324 -1.05 -24.49 -17.89
C ARG A 324 -0.35 -25.18 -19.07
N TYR A 325 0.12 -24.41 -20.05
CA TYR A 325 0.81 -24.88 -21.25
C TYR A 325 2.33 -24.97 -21.09
N GLY A 326 2.85 -24.63 -19.91
CA GLY A 326 4.29 -24.53 -19.63
C GLY A 326 4.71 -23.09 -19.33
N SER A 327 5.94 -22.94 -18.89
CA SER A 327 6.61 -21.66 -18.73
C SER A 327 7.87 -21.65 -19.58
N GLY A 328 8.19 -20.51 -20.18
CA GLY A 328 9.32 -20.43 -21.09
C GLY A 328 10.67 -20.55 -20.37
N ASN A 329 11.75 -20.63 -21.13
CA ASN A 329 13.08 -20.93 -20.60
C ASN A 329 13.86 -19.70 -20.12
N PHE A 330 13.34 -18.48 -20.32
CA PHE A 330 14.06 -17.25 -20.04
C PHE A 330 14.58 -17.17 -18.59
N LEU A 331 13.80 -17.62 -17.60
CA LEU A 331 14.27 -17.65 -16.22
C LEU A 331 15.49 -18.56 -16.03
N LYS A 332 15.49 -19.75 -16.63
CA LYS A 332 16.61 -20.70 -16.52
C LYS A 332 17.86 -20.12 -17.19
N GLU A 333 17.68 -19.47 -18.33
CA GLU A 333 18.76 -18.80 -19.06
C GLU A 333 19.33 -17.64 -18.26
N LEU A 334 18.48 -16.82 -17.65
CA LEU A 334 18.85 -15.70 -16.80
C LEU A 334 19.58 -16.17 -15.52
N THR A 335 19.07 -17.21 -14.84
CA THR A 335 19.75 -17.83 -13.68
C THR A 335 21.13 -18.37 -14.06
N LYS A 336 21.24 -19.04 -15.22
CA LYS A 336 22.50 -19.61 -15.71
C LYS A 336 23.49 -18.55 -16.17
N HIS A 337 23.02 -17.47 -16.79
CA HIS A 337 23.90 -16.41 -17.30
C HIS A 337 24.54 -15.61 -16.17
N TYR A 338 23.76 -15.29 -15.14
CA TYR A 338 24.21 -14.49 -13.99
C TYR A 338 24.61 -15.30 -12.76
N ASN A 339 24.60 -16.64 -12.83
CA ASN A 339 24.89 -17.55 -11.71
C ASN A 339 24.17 -17.14 -10.42
N LEU A 340 22.86 -16.87 -10.51
CA LEU A 340 22.09 -16.32 -9.39
C LEU A 340 22.00 -17.26 -8.18
N ASP A 341 22.25 -18.55 -8.38
CA ASP A 341 22.28 -19.54 -7.29
C ASP A 341 23.52 -19.38 -6.39
N ASP A 342 24.62 -18.84 -6.91
CA ASP A 342 25.90 -18.69 -6.20
C ASP A 342 26.15 -17.27 -5.67
N ASP A 343 25.42 -16.25 -6.18
CA ASP A 343 25.55 -14.85 -5.76
C ASP A 343 24.31 -14.32 -5.01
N PRO A 344 24.28 -14.42 -3.67
CA PRO A 344 23.19 -13.86 -2.87
C PRO A 344 23.12 -12.32 -2.93
N ASP A 345 24.20 -11.66 -3.35
CA ASP A 345 24.35 -10.21 -3.45
C ASP A 345 24.03 -9.65 -4.85
N SER A 346 23.65 -10.49 -5.80
CA SER A 346 23.17 -10.05 -7.12
C SER A 346 22.02 -9.05 -7.01
N LYS A 347 22.06 -8.03 -7.88
CA LYS A 347 20.99 -7.04 -8.04
C LYS A 347 19.75 -7.63 -8.73
N ILE A 348 19.90 -8.80 -9.34
CA ILE A 348 18.82 -9.49 -10.05
C ILE A 348 18.16 -10.46 -9.08
N LEU A 349 16.86 -10.29 -8.89
CA LEU A 349 16.02 -11.11 -8.04
C LEU A 349 14.97 -11.76 -8.90
N THR A 350 14.78 -13.06 -8.72
CA THR A 350 13.85 -13.83 -9.55
C THR A 350 12.82 -14.53 -8.68
N THR A 351 11.58 -14.56 -9.14
CA THR A 351 10.51 -15.31 -8.48
C THR A 351 9.60 -15.98 -9.51
N LYS A 352 8.89 -17.02 -9.07
CA LYS A 352 7.90 -17.75 -9.87
C LYS A 352 6.53 -17.61 -9.24
N ILE A 353 5.54 -17.36 -10.07
CA ILE A 353 4.13 -17.23 -9.68
C ILE A 353 3.36 -18.33 -10.39
N GLU A 354 2.91 -19.33 -9.63
CA GLU A 354 2.10 -20.44 -10.12
C GLU A 354 0.62 -20.26 -9.76
N SER A 355 0.37 -19.54 -8.67
CA SER A 355 -0.95 -19.28 -8.14
C SER A 355 -1.06 -17.87 -7.56
N HIS A 356 -2.30 -17.44 -7.34
CA HIS A 356 -2.58 -16.17 -6.69
C HIS A 356 -1.96 -16.07 -5.28
N GLU A 357 -1.83 -17.19 -4.56
CA GLU A 357 -1.24 -17.19 -3.22
C GLU A 357 0.27 -16.91 -3.23
N ASP A 358 0.94 -17.19 -4.36
CA ASP A 358 2.37 -16.96 -4.53
C ASP A 358 2.73 -15.49 -4.69
N ILE A 359 1.77 -14.60 -4.92
CA ILE A 359 2.03 -13.15 -5.03
C ILE A 359 2.71 -12.61 -3.77
N MET A 360 2.31 -13.09 -2.60
CA MET A 360 2.91 -12.68 -1.33
C MET A 360 4.33 -13.22 -1.16
N LYS A 361 4.56 -14.45 -1.62
CA LYS A 361 5.89 -15.05 -1.65
C LYS A 361 6.79 -14.29 -2.63
N ALA A 362 6.28 -13.98 -3.82
CA ALA A 362 6.98 -13.19 -4.84
C ALA A 362 7.39 -11.82 -4.31
N MET A 363 6.50 -11.14 -3.59
CA MET A 363 6.83 -9.85 -2.99
C MET A 363 7.92 -9.97 -1.91
N LYS A 364 7.90 -11.05 -1.12
CA LYS A 364 8.97 -11.36 -0.16
C LYS A 364 10.29 -11.74 -0.83
N ASP A 365 10.26 -12.51 -1.92
CA ASP A 365 11.46 -12.92 -2.66
C ASP A 365 12.14 -11.72 -3.34
N LEU A 366 11.33 -10.78 -3.86
CA LEU A 366 11.81 -9.57 -4.53
C LEU A 366 12.31 -8.49 -3.57
N PHE A 367 11.72 -8.35 -2.37
CA PHE A 367 12.05 -7.22 -1.48
C PHE A 367 12.54 -7.62 -0.09
N GLY A 368 12.49 -8.91 0.27
CA GLY A 368 12.89 -9.41 1.59
C GLY A 368 14.38 -9.30 1.91
N LYS A 369 15.24 -9.05 0.90
CA LYS A 369 16.70 -8.91 1.09
C LYS A 369 17.16 -7.49 1.44
N GLY A 370 16.32 -6.46 1.33
CA GLY A 370 16.67 -5.11 1.80
C GLY A 370 17.75 -4.42 1.03
N LYS A 371 17.65 -4.50 -0.29
CA LYS A 371 18.55 -3.85 -1.23
C LYS A 371 17.91 -2.62 -1.85
#